data_AF-A0A942V3U5-F1
#
_entry.id   AF-A0A942V3U5-F1
#
_cell.length_a   1.000
_cell.length_b   1.000
_cell.length_c   1.000
_cell.angle_alpha   90.00
_cell.angle_beta   90.00
_cell.angle_gamma   90.00
#
_symmetry.space_group_name_H-M   'P 1'
#
loop_
_entity.id
_entity.type
_entity.pdbx_description
1 polymer ?
#
loop_
_entity_poly.entity_id
_entity_poly.type
_entity_poly.pdbx_seq_one_letter_code
_entity_poly.pdbx_strand_id
1 'polypeptide(L)' 'MAVGWAGDEIKRARRNVPCGESLLYCEECGEEIPEARRQAVPGVRLCIHCQEEADKEQKAVSLYNRRGSKDSQLR' A
#
# COMPACT_ATOMS: atom_id res chain seq x y z
N MET A 1 7.66 27.86 -31.81
CA MET A 1 8.35 27.20 -30.67
C MET A 1 7.46 26.06 -30.20
N ALA A 2 7.79 24.82 -30.59
CA ALA A 2 7.00 23.63 -30.24
C ALA A 2 7.37 23.18 -28.83
N VAL A 3 6.49 23.39 -27.86
CA VAL A 3 6.65 22.85 -26.50
C VAL A 3 6.20 21.39 -26.51
N GLY A 4 7.17 20.48 -26.49
CA GLY A 4 6.96 19.05 -26.40
C GLY A 4 6.48 18.64 -25.00
N TRP A 5 5.18 18.40 -24.85
CA TRP A 5 4.55 17.90 -23.63
C TRP A 5 4.51 16.38 -23.61
N ALA A 6 5.67 15.73 -23.42
CA ALA A 6 5.68 14.27 -23.25
C ALA A 6 6.78 13.73 -22.31
N GLY A 7 7.61 14.58 -21.71
CA GLY A 7 8.79 14.10 -20.96
C GLY A 7 8.95 14.58 -19.52
N ASP A 8 8.31 15.68 -19.12
CA ASP A 8 8.67 16.39 -17.88
C ASP A 8 7.78 16.10 -16.68
N GLU A 9 6.54 15.66 -16.91
CA GLU A 9 5.61 15.24 -15.85
C GLU A 9 6.09 14.00 -15.09
N ILE A 10 6.74 13.05 -15.78
CA ILE A 10 7.30 11.83 -15.17
C ILE A 10 8.47 12.16 -14.24
N LYS A 11 9.26 13.20 -14.54
CA LYS A 11 10.44 13.59 -13.74
C LYS A 11 10.04 14.21 -12.41
N ARG A 12 8.92 14.93 -12.33
CA ARG A 12 8.42 15.52 -11.08
C ARG A 12 7.81 14.45 -10.17
N ALA A 13 7.11 13.47 -10.74
CA ALA A 13 6.57 12.34 -9.99
C ALA A 13 7.67 11.47 -9.35
N ARG A 14 8.82 11.29 -10.02
CA ARG A 14 9.96 10.52 -9.49
C ARG A 14 10.70 11.18 -8.32
N ARG A 15 10.73 12.52 -8.25
CA ARG A 15 11.40 13.24 -7.13
C ARG A 15 10.64 13.15 -5.81
N ASN A 16 9.35 12.84 -5.86
CA ASN A 16 8.48 12.71 -4.71
C ASN A 16 8.10 11.25 -4.44
N VAL A 17 8.89 10.29 -4.94
CA VAL A 17 8.84 8.94 -4.41
C VAL A 17 9.72 8.98 -3.18
N PRO A 18 9.17 9.08 -1.95
CA PRO A 18 9.91 8.61 -0.81
C PRO A 18 10.18 7.15 -1.10
N CYS A 19 11.39 6.85 -1.57
CA CYS A 19 11.98 5.55 -1.38
C CYS A 19 12.20 5.44 0.13
N GLY A 20 11.09 5.31 0.87
CA GLY A 20 11.13 5.15 2.31
C GLY A 20 11.84 3.83 2.53
N GLU A 21 13.01 3.90 3.16
CA GLU A 21 13.69 2.72 3.65
C GLU A 21 12.68 1.89 4.43
N SER A 22 12.53 0.64 4.01
CA SER A 22 11.72 -0.30 4.75
C SER A 22 12.38 -0.53 6.11
N LEU A 23 11.56 -0.61 7.16
CA LEU A 23 12.07 -0.76 8.51
C LEU A 23 12.87 -2.07 8.62
N LEU A 24 13.93 -2.04 9.42
CA LEU A 24 14.70 -3.24 9.76
C LEU A 24 13.93 -4.12 10.76
N TYR A 25 13.08 -3.51 11.58
CA TYR A 25 12.31 -4.15 12.63
C TYR A 25 10.83 -3.77 12.52
N CYS A 26 9.95 -4.72 12.80
CA CYS A 26 8.51 -4.54 12.79
C CYS A 26 8.08 -3.53 13.85
N GLU A 27 7.23 -2.57 13.49
CA GLU A 27 6.72 -1.58 14.45
C GLU A 27 5.71 -2.17 15.46
N GLU A 28 5.09 -3.32 15.17
CA GLU A 28 4.13 -3.98 16.08
C GLU A 28 4.77 -4.99 17.03
N CYS A 29 5.57 -5.92 16.51
CA CYS A 29 6.18 -6.99 17.32
C CYS A 29 7.67 -6.78 17.64
N GLY A 30 8.34 -5.83 16.98
CA GLY A 30 9.77 -5.59 17.13
C GLY A 30 10.69 -6.60 16.42
N GLU A 31 10.13 -7.54 15.67
CA GLU A 31 10.89 -8.62 15.00
C GLU A 31 11.56 -8.14 13.72
N GLU A 32 12.67 -8.77 13.31
CA GLU A 32 13.40 -8.39 12.10
C GLU A 32 12.56 -8.59 10.83
N ILE A 33 12.56 -7.59 9.95
CA ILE A 33 11.85 -7.67 8.67
C ILE A 33 12.81 -8.26 7.62
N PRO A 34 12.50 -9.46 7.08
CA PRO A 34 13.37 -10.12 6.13
C PRO A 34 13.55 -9.29 4.85
N GLU A 35 14.77 -9.31 4.28
CA GLU A 35 15.12 -8.53 3.10
C GLU A 35 14.22 -8.83 1.89
N ALA A 36 13.79 -10.09 1.75
CA ALA A 36 12.84 -10.48 0.69
C ALA A 36 11.54 -9.64 0.74
N ARG A 37 11.09 -9.25 1.93
CA ARG A 37 9.90 -8.41 2.11
C ARG A 37 10.18 -6.94 1.87
N ARG A 38 11.35 -6.47 2.31
CA ARG A 38 11.84 -5.12 2.04
C ARG A 38 12.00 -4.82 0.55
N GLN A 39 12.40 -5.82 -0.23
CA GLN A 39 12.51 -5.75 -1.68
C GLN A 39 11.14 -5.83 -2.38
N ALA A 40 10.24 -6.70 -1.90
CA ALA A 40 8.92 -6.88 -2.49
C ALA A 40 7.99 -5.67 -2.23
N VAL A 41 8.11 -5.04 -1.06
CA VAL A 41 7.28 -3.91 -0.64
C VAL A 41 8.22 -2.80 -0.13
N PRO A 42 8.64 -1.85 -0.99
CA PRO A 42 9.43 -0.71 -0.56
C PRO A 42 8.61 0.13 0.43
N GLY A 43 9.19 0.43 1.60
CA GLY A 43 8.50 1.10 2.70
C GLY A 43 7.67 0.18 3.62
N VAL A 44 7.90 -1.14 3.59
CA VAL A 44 7.29 -2.06 4.56
C VAL A 44 7.69 -1.70 5.99
N ARG A 45 6.70 -1.71 6.89
CA ARG A 45 6.87 -1.36 8.30
C ARG A 45 6.49 -2.49 9.27
N LEU A 46 5.78 -3.50 8.76
CA LEU A 46 5.32 -4.67 9.50
C LEU A 46 6.02 -5.94 8.99
N CYS A 47 6.29 -6.89 9.89
CA CYS A 47 6.78 -8.20 9.47
C CYS A 47 5.68 -8.99 8.75
N ILE A 48 6.07 -10.11 8.12
CA ILE A 48 5.13 -10.95 7.38
C ILE A 48 4.02 -11.50 8.28
N HIS A 49 4.33 -11.87 9.53
CA HIS A 49 3.34 -12.41 10.47
C HIS A 49 2.24 -11.40 10.81
N CYS A 50 2.61 -10.16 11.19
CA CYS A 50 1.66 -9.08 11.46
C CYS A 50 0.86 -8.71 10.19
N GLN A 51 1.51 -8.68 9.03
CA GLN A 51 0.86 -8.34 7.76
C GLN A 51 -0.13 -9.43 7.32
N GLU A 52 0.16 -10.71 7.58
CA GLU A 52 -0.75 -11.83 7.32
C GLU A 52 -1.97 -11.82 8.24
N GLU A 53 -1.82 -11.46 9.51
CA GLU A 53 -2.93 -11.31 10.45
C GLU A 53 -3.86 -10.16 10.02
N ALA A 54 -3.28 -9.01 9.70
CA ALA A 54 -4.02 -7.86 9.17
C ALA A 54 -4.74 -8.18 7.84
N ASP A 55 -4.13 -8.95 6.92
CA ASP A 55 -4.79 -9.38 5.68
C ASP A 55 -5.98 -10.31 5.94
N LYS A 56 -5.84 -11.24 6.91
CA LYS A 56 -6.93 -12.14 7.31
C LYS A 56 -8.10 -11.35 7.87
N GLU A 57 -7.86 -10.37 8.74
CA GLU A 57 -8.91 -9.50 9.27
C GLU A 57 -9.55 -8.62 8.17
N GLN A 58 -8.76 -8.01 7.29
CA GLN A 58 -9.26 -7.24 6.14
C GLN A 58 -10.13 -8.08 5.19
N LYS A 59 -9.74 -9.33 4.91
CA LYS A 59 -10.55 -10.26 4.12
C LYS A 59 -11.85 -10.63 4.81
N ALA A 60 -11.82 -10.83 6.13
CA ALA A 60 -13.04 -11.09 6.90
C ALA A 60 -14.02 -9.90 6.81
N VAL A 61 -13.53 -8.67 6.87
CA VAL A 61 -14.38 -7.46 6.75
C VAL A 61 -14.91 -7.27 5.34
N SER A 62 -14.13 -7.58 4.30
CA SER A 62 -14.57 -7.42 2.91
C SER A 62 -15.56 -8.50 2.43
N LEU A 63 -15.75 -9.58 3.20
CA LEU A 63 -16.87 -10.53 3.03
C LEU A 63 -18.22 -9.98 3.49
N TYR A 64 -18.28 -8.75 4.04
CA TYR A 64 -19.55 -8.06 4.22
C TYR A 64 -20.16 -7.76 2.83
N ASN A 65 -21.22 -8.49 2.51
CA ASN A 65 -22.05 -8.30 1.32
C ASN A 65 -22.46 -6.82 1.18
N ARG A 66 -21.71 -6.04 0.37
CA ARG A 66 -22.15 -4.72 -0.13
C ARG A 66 -23.31 -4.80 -1.14
N ARG A 67 -24.06 -5.91 -1.11
CA ARG A 67 -25.34 -6.14 -1.80
C ARG A 67 -26.54 -5.66 -0.97
N GLY A 68 -26.32 -4.71 -0.06
CA GLY A 68 -27.39 -4.05 0.68
C GLY A 68 -28.01 -2.90 -0.12
N SER A 69 -29.13 -3.19 -0.79
CA SER A 69 -30.20 -2.28 -1.23
C SER A 69 -29.82 -1.05 -2.08
N LYS A 70 -29.80 -1.25 -3.40
CA LYS A 70 -29.95 -0.18 -4.41
C LYS A 70 -31.44 0.19 -4.57
N ASP A 71 -32.13 0.52 -3.47
CA ASP A 71 -33.52 1.03 -3.51
C ASP A 71 -33.70 2.37 -2.77
N SER A 72 -32.66 2.91 -2.12
CA SER A 72 -32.75 4.19 -1.38
C SER A 72 -32.10 5.38 -2.12
N GLN A 73 -31.67 5.21 -3.37
CA GLN A 73 -30.77 6.17 -4.05
C GLN A 73 -31.39 7.08 -5.13
N LEU A 74 -32.70 7.02 -5.38
CA LEU A 74 -33.37 8.02 -6.22
C LEU A 74 -34.62 8.56 -5.52
N ARG A 75 -34.48 9.75 -4.96
CA ARG A 75 -35.58 10.69 -4.72
C ARG A 75 -35.26 11.98 -5.47
#